data_AF-A0A347VMU4-F1
#
_entry.id   AF-A0A347VMU4-F1
#
_cell.length_a   1.000
_cell.length_b   1.000
_cell.length_c   1.000
_cell.angle_alpha   90.00
_cell.angle_beta   90.00
_cell.angle_gamma   90.00
#
_symmetry.space_group_name_H-M   'P 1'
#
loop_
_entity.id
_entity.type
_entity.pdbx_description
1 polymer ?
#
loop_
_entity_poly.entity_id
_entity_poly.type
_entity_poly.pdbx_seq_one_letter_code
_entity_poly.pdbx_strand_id
1 'polypeptide(L)'
;MGGNIGDLLLKNVNYNIGKELSNLINITWQNSIALKNTLDNKDDDKKTKIISKIDSIKTTESTTKDSKKNIESNAKDSKQNTESKTQESKEQDSKIDSQNIESTNNDSQKTKEPKHKPKNKNELKKLIENESISLANIDTSEITDMSALFKNSSRKDFSGIESWDTSKVKNMYAMFDGAKFFNHDIQAWDTQNVTNMDYMFASTGAFNQPLEKWDTRNVQSMQGMFAYSEAFNQPLAKWNVKNVRYAMAMFWASKAFNQPLNGWDVSNFEDISEMFKEAKSFNQPLDKWVTKNVTYINEIFKNCEVFNQNISTWDTSKVKNMQGVFEGALAFNQNINRWNVSNVENMKNMFKGARAFNQPLERWNTRNVRDMKSMFEGAVAFNQPIESWDVQNVRNMSAMFRGASSFNQPLKEWNTGNVWNMSDMFRDAAAFNQPLRFWQVGDVQYMDNMFENAKSFNQNLSYWTTSQVRSKKDIFKNSGMTDLPTWAK
;
A
#
# COMPACT_ATOMS: atom_id res chain seq x y z
N MET A 1 43.64 -1.09 -15.79
CA MET A 1 42.27 -0.93 -16.33
C MET A 1 41.86 -2.15 -17.17
N GLY A 2 41.71 -3.33 -16.56
CA GLY A 2 41.47 -4.56 -17.35
C GLY A 2 40.77 -5.70 -16.62
N GLY A 3 39.97 -5.42 -15.58
CA GLY A 3 39.25 -6.48 -14.87
C GLY A 3 37.99 -5.94 -14.21
N ASN A 4 36.87 -5.96 -14.93
CA ASN A 4 35.51 -6.12 -14.37
C ASN A 4 34.37 -6.08 -15.41
N ILE A 5 34.65 -5.96 -16.71
CA ILE A 5 33.59 -5.92 -17.73
C ILE A 5 32.93 -7.30 -17.91
N GLY A 6 33.69 -8.39 -17.78
CA GLY A 6 33.17 -9.77 -17.87
C GLY A 6 32.17 -10.13 -16.76
N ASP A 7 32.48 -9.79 -15.50
CA ASP A 7 31.63 -10.12 -14.35
C ASP A 7 30.34 -9.28 -14.28
N LEU A 8 30.40 -8.02 -14.73
CA LEU A 8 29.22 -7.17 -14.87
C LEU A 8 28.32 -7.64 -16.02
N LEU A 9 28.91 -8.10 -17.14
CA LEU A 9 28.15 -8.66 -18.25
C LEU A 9 27.50 -10.01 -17.89
N LEU A 10 28.22 -10.91 -17.20
CA LEU A 10 27.67 -12.19 -16.72
C LEU A 10 26.56 -12.00 -15.68
N LYS A 11 26.69 -11.04 -14.75
CA LYS A 11 25.63 -10.71 -13.78
C LYS A 11 24.40 -10.11 -14.46
N ASN A 12 24.57 -9.21 -15.43
CA ASN A 12 23.46 -8.62 -16.18
C ASN A 12 22.75 -9.65 -17.07
N VAL A 13 23.51 -10.54 -17.73
CA VAL A 13 22.96 -11.61 -18.55
C VAL A 13 22.17 -12.61 -17.69
N ASN A 14 22.71 -13.04 -16.54
CA ASN A 14 21.99 -13.95 -15.63
C ASN A 14 20.76 -13.31 -14.97
N TYR A 15 20.81 -12.02 -14.64
CA TYR A 15 19.67 -11.29 -14.09
C TYR A 15 18.54 -11.11 -15.12
N ASN A 16 18.88 -10.77 -16.36
CA ASN A 16 17.90 -10.62 -17.43
C ASN A 16 17.30 -11.97 -17.86
N ILE A 17 18.11 -13.04 -17.95
CA ILE A 17 17.63 -14.41 -18.21
C ILE A 17 16.69 -14.88 -17.09
N GLY A 18 17.02 -14.62 -15.82
CA GLY A 18 16.16 -14.97 -14.67
C GLY A 18 14.83 -14.20 -14.65
N LYS A 19 14.84 -12.93 -15.07
CA LYS A 19 13.65 -12.09 -15.21
C LYS A 19 12.78 -12.53 -16.40
N GLU A 20 13.38 -12.84 -17.55
CA GLU A 20 12.66 -13.37 -18.71
C GLU A 20 12.09 -14.75 -18.46
N LEU A 21 12.82 -15.65 -17.79
CA LEU A 21 12.32 -16.97 -17.38
C LEU A 21 11.15 -16.85 -16.38
N SER A 22 11.21 -15.92 -15.44
CA SER A 22 10.12 -15.68 -14.48
C SER A 22 8.87 -15.09 -15.17
N ASN A 23 9.06 -14.20 -16.15
CA ASN A 23 7.99 -13.69 -16.99
C ASN A 23 7.38 -14.79 -17.87
N LEU A 24 8.19 -15.65 -18.48
CA LEU A 24 7.75 -16.81 -19.25
C LEU A 24 6.94 -17.79 -18.39
N ILE A 25 7.40 -18.11 -17.17
CA ILE A 25 6.65 -18.97 -16.23
C ILE A 25 5.30 -18.32 -15.85
N ASN A 26 5.28 -17.02 -15.55
CA ASN A 26 4.04 -16.32 -15.22
C ASN A 26 3.06 -16.25 -16.40
N ILE A 27 3.55 -15.98 -17.61
CA ILE A 27 2.73 -16.01 -18.84
C ILE A 27 2.17 -17.41 -19.07
N THR A 28 2.97 -18.45 -18.87
CA THR A 28 2.57 -19.84 -19.05
C THR A 28 1.51 -20.28 -18.03
N TRP A 29 1.64 -19.83 -16.77
CA TRP A 29 0.65 -20.07 -15.72
C TRP A 29 -0.67 -19.34 -15.98
N GLN A 30 -0.62 -18.05 -16.35
CA GLN A 30 -1.80 -17.28 -16.74
C GLN A 30 -2.51 -17.88 -17.96
N ASN A 31 -1.76 -18.32 -18.97
CA ASN A 31 -2.30 -19.03 -20.12
C ASN A 31 -2.95 -20.36 -19.72
N SER A 32 -2.37 -21.09 -18.75
CA SER A 32 -2.95 -22.33 -18.24
C SER A 32 -4.28 -22.12 -17.50
N ILE A 33 -4.43 -20.99 -16.79
CA ILE A 33 -5.68 -20.61 -16.11
C ILE A 33 -6.73 -20.15 -17.11
N ALA A 34 -6.34 -19.35 -18.11
CA ALA A 34 -7.24 -18.93 -19.19
C ALA A 34 -7.78 -20.13 -20.00
N LEU A 35 -6.94 -21.14 -20.24
CA LEU A 35 -7.33 -22.43 -20.85
C LEU A 35 -8.21 -23.28 -19.94
N LYS A 36 -7.98 -23.27 -18.62
CA LYS A 36 -8.82 -23.97 -17.63
C LYS A 36 -10.22 -23.36 -17.52
N ASN A 37 -10.34 -22.04 -17.62
CA ASN A 37 -11.64 -21.36 -17.59
C ASN A 37 -12.44 -21.52 -18.90
N THR A 38 -11.80 -21.95 -20.00
CA THR A 38 -12.49 -22.27 -21.27
C THR A 38 -12.99 -23.72 -21.36
N LEU A 39 -12.66 -24.57 -20.38
CA LEU A 39 -12.99 -26.01 -20.33
C LEU A 39 -14.39 -26.31 -19.81
N ASP A 40 -15.07 -25.38 -19.13
CA ASP A 40 -16.38 -25.62 -18.51
C ASP A 40 -17.56 -25.66 -19.52
N ASN A 41 -17.32 -25.51 -20.83
CA ASN A 41 -18.38 -25.39 -21.85
C ASN A 41 -18.13 -26.14 -23.19
N LYS A 42 -17.32 -27.21 -23.27
CA LYS A 42 -17.04 -27.91 -24.54
C LYS A 42 -16.97 -29.45 -24.47
N ASP A 43 -17.33 -30.07 -25.59
CA ASP A 43 -17.45 -31.51 -25.90
C ASP A 43 -16.18 -32.35 -25.61
N ASP A 44 -16.37 -33.63 -25.26
CA ASP A 44 -15.40 -34.48 -24.54
C ASP A 44 -14.10 -34.80 -25.33
N ASP A 45 -14.14 -34.85 -26.66
CA ASP A 45 -12.95 -35.10 -27.49
C ASP A 45 -11.98 -33.90 -27.55
N LYS A 46 -12.52 -32.67 -27.46
CA LYS A 46 -11.70 -31.44 -27.38
C LYS A 46 -11.12 -31.25 -25.99
N LYS A 47 -11.86 -31.67 -24.96
CA LYS A 47 -11.40 -31.68 -23.55
C LYS A 47 -10.14 -32.53 -23.39
N THR A 48 -10.14 -33.72 -24.00
CA THR A 48 -9.01 -34.67 -23.95
C THR A 48 -7.74 -34.13 -24.63
N LYS A 49 -7.85 -33.51 -25.81
CA LYS A 49 -6.72 -32.87 -26.52
C LYS A 49 -6.17 -31.63 -25.82
N ILE A 50 -6.99 -30.93 -25.04
CA ILE A 50 -6.57 -29.75 -24.27
C ILE A 50 -5.90 -30.19 -22.96
N ILE A 51 -6.41 -31.22 -22.28
CA ILE A 51 -5.78 -31.82 -21.10
C ILE A 51 -4.38 -32.34 -21.43
N SER A 52 -4.21 -33.05 -22.55
CA SER A 52 -2.88 -33.52 -22.97
C SER A 52 -1.90 -32.37 -23.25
N LYS A 53 -2.37 -31.24 -23.79
CA LYS A 53 -1.55 -30.03 -23.95
C LYS A 53 -1.20 -29.38 -22.61
N ILE A 54 -2.14 -29.30 -21.66
CA ILE A 54 -1.90 -28.80 -20.31
C ILE A 54 -0.83 -29.64 -19.59
N ASP A 55 -0.90 -30.96 -19.71
CA ASP A 55 0.07 -31.84 -19.08
C ASP A 55 1.45 -31.71 -19.73
N SER A 56 1.53 -31.55 -21.06
CA SER A 56 2.80 -31.22 -21.74
C SER A 56 3.42 -29.89 -21.28
N ILE A 57 2.60 -28.89 -20.99
CA ILE A 57 3.03 -27.58 -20.47
C ILE A 57 3.53 -27.73 -19.03
N LYS A 58 2.83 -28.47 -18.16
CA LYS A 58 3.27 -28.75 -16.79
C LYS A 58 4.58 -29.53 -16.74
N THR A 59 4.76 -30.51 -17.64
CA THR A 59 6.02 -31.26 -17.76
C THR A 59 7.16 -30.33 -18.15
N THR A 60 6.92 -29.41 -19.10
CA THR A 60 7.88 -28.38 -19.52
C THR A 60 8.19 -27.39 -18.38
N GLU A 61 7.20 -27.00 -17.58
CA GLU A 61 7.39 -26.13 -16.41
C GLU A 61 8.23 -26.82 -15.33
N SER A 62 8.01 -28.13 -15.10
CA SER A 62 8.81 -28.93 -14.17
C SER A 62 10.28 -29.02 -14.60
N THR A 63 10.53 -29.37 -15.87
CA THR A 63 11.91 -29.42 -16.40
C THR A 63 12.58 -28.06 -16.40
N THR A 64 11.83 -26.97 -16.59
CA THR A 64 12.37 -25.60 -16.49
C THR A 64 12.71 -25.21 -15.04
N LYS A 65 11.91 -25.63 -14.06
CA LYS A 65 12.20 -25.44 -12.62
C LYS A 65 13.42 -26.26 -12.17
N ASP A 66 13.56 -27.48 -12.66
CA ASP A 66 14.73 -28.33 -12.36
C ASP A 66 16.00 -27.76 -12.99
N SER A 67 15.90 -27.24 -14.22
CA SER A 67 16.99 -26.51 -14.89
C SER A 67 17.40 -25.25 -14.12
N LYS A 68 16.44 -24.50 -13.57
CA LYS A 68 16.70 -23.33 -12.71
C LYS A 68 17.41 -23.72 -11.41
N LYS A 69 16.99 -24.81 -10.74
CA LYS A 69 17.68 -25.33 -9.56
C LYS A 69 19.13 -25.74 -9.86
N ASN A 70 19.37 -26.38 -11.00
CA ASN A 70 20.72 -26.77 -11.42
C ASN A 70 21.60 -25.56 -11.77
N ILE A 71 21.03 -24.51 -12.37
CA ILE A 71 21.74 -23.25 -12.63
C ILE A 71 22.06 -22.52 -11.31
N GLU A 72 21.14 -22.50 -10.35
CA GLU A 72 21.33 -21.91 -9.03
C GLU A 72 22.33 -22.70 -8.17
N SER A 73 22.37 -24.03 -8.27
CA SER A 73 23.40 -24.85 -7.61
C SER A 73 24.78 -24.63 -8.22
N ASN A 74 24.90 -24.63 -9.55
CA ASN A 74 26.16 -24.36 -10.25
C ASN A 74 26.67 -22.92 -9.98
N ALA A 75 25.76 -21.95 -9.78
CA ALA A 75 26.10 -20.59 -9.38
C ALA A 75 26.57 -20.48 -7.91
N LYS A 76 26.14 -21.39 -7.03
CA LYS A 76 26.63 -21.50 -5.64
C LYS A 76 27.98 -22.21 -5.57
N ASP A 77 28.17 -23.27 -6.35
CA ASP A 77 29.44 -24.01 -6.42
C ASP A 77 30.56 -23.17 -7.03
N SER A 78 30.24 -22.29 -8.00
CA SER A 78 31.21 -21.34 -8.56
C SER A 78 31.56 -20.19 -7.60
N LYS A 79 30.66 -19.82 -6.67
CA LYS A 79 30.91 -18.87 -5.58
C LYS A 79 31.79 -19.46 -4.47
N GLN A 80 31.55 -20.71 -4.08
CA GLN A 80 32.40 -21.40 -3.12
C GLN A 80 33.82 -21.61 -3.66
N ASN A 81 33.98 -21.98 -4.94
CA ASN A 81 35.31 -22.11 -5.56
C ASN A 81 36.09 -20.78 -5.72
N THR A 82 35.39 -19.62 -5.75
CA THR A 82 36.05 -18.30 -5.78
C THR A 82 36.37 -17.79 -4.37
N GLU A 83 35.57 -18.13 -3.35
CA GLU A 83 35.90 -17.85 -1.95
C GLU A 83 37.06 -18.72 -1.44
N SER A 84 37.18 -19.98 -1.88
CA SER A 84 38.34 -20.84 -1.58
C SER A 84 39.65 -20.34 -2.19
N LYS A 85 39.61 -19.75 -3.41
CA LYS A 85 40.81 -19.19 -4.07
C LYS A 85 41.23 -17.81 -3.55
N THR A 86 40.39 -17.16 -2.74
CA THR A 86 40.71 -15.85 -2.12
C THR A 86 41.20 -16.02 -0.68
N GLN A 87 41.05 -17.21 -0.08
CA GLN A 87 41.63 -17.58 1.22
C GLN A 87 43.04 -18.18 1.12
N GLU A 88 43.48 -18.68 -0.04
CA GLU A 88 44.87 -19.17 -0.25
C GLU A 88 45.88 -18.06 -0.61
N SER A 89 45.47 -16.79 -0.73
CA SER A 89 46.38 -15.68 -1.08
C SER A 89 46.57 -14.62 0.03
N LYS A 90 46.29 -14.97 1.30
CA LYS A 90 46.46 -14.05 2.45
C LYS A 90 47.22 -14.64 3.65
N GLU A 91 47.97 -15.73 3.45
CA GLU A 91 48.79 -16.36 4.51
C GLU A 91 50.30 -16.38 4.20
N GLN A 92 50.78 -15.52 3.31
CA GLN A 92 52.20 -15.20 3.15
C GLN A 92 52.36 -13.69 3.04
N ASP A 93 52.57 -13.03 4.19
CA ASP A 93 53.39 -11.82 4.35
C ASP A 93 53.25 -11.32 5.80
N SER A 94 53.78 -12.11 6.74
CA SER A 94 54.13 -11.63 8.08
C SER A 94 55.47 -12.21 8.49
N LYS A 95 56.55 -11.49 8.10
CA LYS A 95 57.90 -11.47 8.68
C LYS A 95 58.84 -10.84 7.65
N ILE A 96 59.31 -9.61 7.91
CA ILE A 96 60.73 -9.19 7.86
C ILE A 96 60.84 -7.67 8.13
N ASP A 97 61.67 -7.41 9.13
CA ASP A 97 62.49 -6.24 9.48
C ASP A 97 61.94 -4.83 9.74
N SER A 98 61.97 -4.53 11.04
CA SER A 98 62.53 -3.34 11.66
C SER A 98 63.88 -2.90 11.05
N GLN A 99 63.96 -1.68 10.51
CA GLN A 99 64.91 -0.61 10.90
C GLN A 99 65.03 0.49 9.81
N ASN A 100 64.81 1.73 10.25
CA ASN A 100 65.33 3.02 9.76
C ASN A 100 65.00 3.49 8.33
N ILE A 101 64.27 4.61 8.23
CA ILE A 101 64.83 5.96 8.01
C ILE A 101 63.75 7.02 8.31
N GLU A 102 64.15 8.07 9.02
CA GLU A 102 63.39 9.23 9.48
C GLU A 102 62.84 10.13 8.34
N SER A 103 61.89 11.00 8.74
CA SER A 103 61.34 12.18 8.05
C SER A 103 60.30 11.87 6.96
N THR A 104 59.05 12.30 7.03
CA THR A 104 58.47 13.53 7.59
C THR A 104 57.06 13.27 8.15
N ASN A 105 56.89 13.49 9.45
CA ASN A 105 55.59 13.79 10.04
C ASN A 105 55.27 15.26 9.77
N ASN A 106 54.17 15.52 9.07
CA ASN A 106 53.23 16.63 9.31
C ASN A 106 52.17 16.66 8.19
N ASP A 107 51.05 15.97 8.39
CA ASP A 107 49.84 16.72 8.71
C ASP A 107 48.84 15.83 9.45
N SER A 108 48.50 16.27 10.64
CA SER A 108 47.54 15.67 11.54
C SER A 108 46.12 15.87 10.99
N GLN A 109 45.35 14.79 10.84
CA GLN A 109 43.90 14.87 10.94
C GLN A 109 43.53 15.27 12.39
N LYS A 110 43.68 16.55 12.71
CA LYS A 110 42.95 17.19 13.79
C LYS A 110 41.49 17.27 13.35
N THR A 111 40.66 16.36 13.85
CA THR A 111 39.23 16.63 14.01
C THR A 111 39.12 17.94 14.80
N LYS A 112 38.77 19.04 14.12
CA LYS A 112 38.53 20.33 14.80
C LYS A 112 37.41 20.10 15.82
N GLU A 113 37.66 20.41 17.09
CA GLU A 113 36.62 20.40 18.11
C GLU A 113 35.41 21.23 17.65
N PRO A 114 34.17 20.78 17.91
CA PRO A 114 32.98 21.55 17.58
C PRO A 114 33.05 22.93 18.23
N LYS A 115 32.82 23.98 17.45
CA LYS A 115 32.98 25.36 17.92
C LYS A 115 31.76 25.89 18.66
N HIS A 116 30.61 25.25 18.49
CA HIS A 116 29.34 25.70 19.05
C HIS A 116 28.67 24.57 19.82
N LYS A 117 28.30 24.82 21.07
CA LYS A 117 27.62 23.84 21.94
C LYS A 117 26.26 24.40 22.42
N PRO A 118 25.22 24.37 21.57
CA PRO A 118 23.89 24.83 21.97
C PRO A 118 23.35 24.01 23.14
N LYS A 119 22.74 24.70 24.12
CA LYS A 119 22.15 24.05 25.31
C LYS A 119 20.70 23.64 25.12
N ASN A 120 20.05 24.12 24.07
CA ASN A 120 18.64 23.89 23.79
C ASN A 120 18.34 24.02 22.30
N LYS A 121 17.14 23.57 21.90
CA LYS A 121 16.64 23.60 20.53
C LYS A 121 16.68 25.00 19.89
N ASN A 122 16.39 26.06 20.65
CA ASN A 122 16.33 27.42 20.10
C ASN A 122 17.73 27.95 19.74
N GLU A 123 18.73 27.67 20.57
CA GLU A 123 20.12 27.98 20.27
C GLU A 123 20.60 27.19 19.04
N LEU A 124 20.31 25.88 18.98
CA LEU A 124 20.63 25.06 17.81
C LEU A 124 19.97 25.61 16.54
N LYS A 125 18.68 25.99 16.62
CA LYS A 125 17.93 26.54 15.49
C LYS A 125 18.59 27.80 14.92
N LYS A 126 19.06 28.71 15.77
CA LYS A 126 19.77 29.92 15.32
C LYS A 126 21.09 29.59 14.61
N LEU A 127 21.80 28.55 15.04
CA LEU A 127 23.06 28.13 14.41
C LEU A 127 22.82 27.51 13.02
N ILE A 128 21.78 26.68 12.86
CA ILE A 128 21.48 26.03 11.58
C ILE A 128 20.87 26.97 10.53
N GLU A 129 20.19 28.04 10.97
CA GLU A 129 19.68 29.12 10.09
C GLU A 129 20.82 29.93 9.46
N ASN A 130 21.99 29.96 10.09
CA ASN A 130 23.19 30.56 9.51
C ASN A 130 23.92 29.55 8.62
N GLU A 131 23.71 29.64 7.30
CA GLU A 131 24.34 28.76 6.32
C GLU A 131 25.87 28.87 6.26
N SER A 132 26.47 29.93 6.83
CA SER A 132 27.94 30.06 6.93
C SER A 132 28.55 29.16 8.00
N ILE A 133 27.72 28.65 8.93
CA ILE A 133 28.14 27.70 9.96
C ILE A 133 28.00 26.29 9.36
N SER A 134 29.13 25.60 9.25
CA SER A 134 29.15 24.16 8.93
C SER A 134 28.51 23.37 10.07
N LEU A 135 27.65 22.40 9.72
CA LEU A 135 26.94 21.58 10.70
C LEU A 135 27.90 20.69 11.51
N ALA A 136 29.07 20.35 10.97
CA ALA A 136 30.14 19.62 11.66
C ALA A 136 30.73 20.40 12.85
N ASN A 137 30.56 21.72 12.91
CA ASN A 137 31.08 22.56 13.99
C ASN A 137 30.08 22.71 15.16
N ILE A 138 28.96 21.99 15.14
CA ILE A 138 27.91 22.08 16.15
C ILE A 138 27.89 20.80 16.99
N ASP A 139 28.20 20.91 18.28
CA ASP A 139 28.06 19.83 19.27
C ASP A 139 26.60 19.72 19.72
N THR A 140 25.92 18.66 19.27
CA THR A 140 24.52 18.38 19.62
C THR A 140 24.34 17.47 20.85
N SER A 141 25.42 17.13 21.57
CA SER A 141 25.41 16.16 22.68
C SER A 141 24.51 16.52 23.88
N GLU A 142 24.05 17.78 23.99
CA GLU A 142 23.09 18.21 25.02
C GLU A 142 21.65 18.34 24.53
N ILE A 143 21.41 18.12 23.24
CA ILE A 143 20.10 18.33 22.61
C ILE A 143 19.22 17.10 22.79
N THR A 144 18.05 17.32 23.39
CA THR A 144 17.03 16.27 23.60
C THR A 144 15.83 16.39 22.67
N ASP A 145 15.67 17.54 22.01
CA ASP A 145 14.55 17.86 21.12
C ASP A 145 15.08 18.47 19.82
N MET A 146 14.94 17.72 18.73
CA MET A 146 15.31 18.11 17.37
C MET A 146 14.08 18.39 16.50
N SER A 147 12.90 18.57 17.11
CA SER A 147 11.67 18.80 16.35
C SER A 147 11.77 20.02 15.45
N ALA A 148 11.36 19.90 14.19
CA ALA A 148 11.22 21.00 13.22
C ALA A 148 12.47 21.87 13.02
N LEU A 149 13.68 21.34 13.26
CA LEU A 149 14.93 22.08 13.05
C LEU A 149 15.12 22.52 11.59
N PHE A 150 14.88 21.62 10.64
CA PHE A 150 15.00 21.89 9.20
C PHE A 150 13.65 21.93 8.49
N LYS A 151 12.55 22.15 9.21
CA LYS A 151 11.22 22.24 8.62
C LYS A 151 11.16 23.37 7.58
N ASN A 152 10.75 23.04 6.36
CA ASN A 152 10.72 23.90 5.17
C ASN A 152 12.08 24.55 4.84
N SER A 153 13.19 23.92 5.26
CA SER A 153 14.52 24.47 5.02
C SER A 153 14.85 24.51 3.53
N SER A 154 15.38 25.65 3.08
CA SER A 154 15.98 25.83 1.76
C SER A 154 17.48 25.48 1.71
N ARG A 155 18.06 25.08 2.85
CA ARG A 155 19.48 24.72 2.97
C ARG A 155 19.81 23.62 1.97
N LYS A 156 20.92 23.77 1.26
CA LYS A 156 21.39 22.79 0.25
C LYS A 156 22.51 21.91 0.77
N ASP A 157 23.41 22.47 1.56
CA ASP A 157 24.54 21.77 2.12
C ASP A 157 24.23 21.29 3.54
N PHE A 158 24.09 19.98 3.68
CA PHE A 158 23.89 19.30 4.97
C PHE A 158 25.16 18.60 5.47
N SER A 159 26.31 18.83 4.84
CA SER A 159 27.56 18.18 5.25
C SER A 159 27.91 18.45 6.72
N GLY A 160 28.31 17.38 7.41
CA GLY A 160 28.62 17.39 8.83
C GLY A 160 27.44 17.01 9.73
N ILE A 161 26.20 16.95 9.22
CA ILE A 161 25.04 16.55 10.04
C ILE A 161 25.13 15.09 10.49
N GLU A 162 25.82 14.24 9.72
CA GLU A 162 26.09 12.83 10.01
C GLU A 162 26.95 12.65 11.28
N SER A 163 27.69 13.69 11.67
CA SER A 163 28.55 13.70 12.87
C SER A 163 27.82 14.11 14.16
N TRP A 164 26.56 14.50 14.07
CA TRP A 164 25.78 14.93 15.23
C TRP A 164 25.57 13.80 16.23
N ASP A 165 25.88 14.10 17.49
CA ASP A 165 25.46 13.25 18.61
C ASP A 165 23.96 13.38 18.80
N THR A 166 23.25 12.27 18.59
CA THR A 166 21.79 12.13 18.71
C THR A 166 21.39 11.26 19.90
N SER A 167 22.36 10.77 20.68
CA SER A 167 22.13 9.78 21.75
C SER A 167 21.17 10.25 22.84
N LYS A 168 21.03 11.56 23.08
CA LYS A 168 20.07 12.11 24.06
C LYS A 168 18.72 12.53 23.44
N VAL A 169 18.56 12.46 22.12
CA VAL A 169 17.38 12.96 21.42
C VAL A 169 16.18 12.06 21.69
N LYS A 170 15.06 12.69 22.08
CA LYS A 170 13.77 12.04 22.35
C LYS A 170 12.70 12.39 21.32
N ASN A 171 12.79 13.59 20.74
CA ASN A 171 11.79 14.10 19.81
C ASN A 171 12.41 14.53 18.48
N MET A 172 11.95 13.90 17.39
CA MET A 172 12.34 14.22 16.01
C MET A 172 11.16 14.68 15.14
N TYR A 173 10.05 15.08 15.79
CA TYR A 173 8.83 15.56 15.12
C TYR A 173 9.15 16.58 14.02
N ALA A 174 8.75 16.27 12.78
CA ALA A 174 8.87 17.14 11.62
C ALA A 174 10.29 17.69 11.36
N MET A 175 11.35 17.01 11.82
CA MET A 175 12.72 17.53 11.77
C MET A 175 13.14 18.00 10.38
N PHE A 176 12.77 17.28 9.33
CA PHE A 176 13.05 17.59 7.92
C PHE A 176 11.78 17.80 7.09
N ASP A 177 10.62 18.03 7.72
CA ASP A 177 9.36 18.21 7.00
C ASP A 177 9.47 19.36 5.96
N GLY A 178 9.30 19.06 4.67
CA GLY A 178 9.45 20.04 3.59
C GLY A 178 10.88 20.48 3.29
N ALA A 179 11.91 19.82 3.83
CA ALA A 179 13.31 20.10 3.53
C ALA A 179 13.66 19.63 2.11
N LYS A 180 13.43 20.50 1.12
CA LYS A 180 13.46 20.17 -0.31
C LYS A 180 14.75 19.51 -0.80
N PHE A 181 15.90 19.90 -0.24
CA PHE A 181 17.22 19.42 -0.69
C PHE A 181 17.82 18.37 0.25
N PHE A 182 17.08 17.93 1.28
CA PHE A 182 17.61 16.96 2.22
C PHE A 182 17.65 15.56 1.60
N ASN A 183 18.85 15.00 1.47
CA ASN A 183 19.10 13.63 1.03
C ASN A 183 20.46 13.13 1.55
N HIS A 184 20.81 13.48 2.80
CA HIS A 184 22.12 13.13 3.38
C HIS A 184 22.05 11.87 4.25
N ASP A 185 23.11 11.07 4.25
CA ASP A 185 23.15 9.81 5.00
C ASP A 185 23.27 10.09 6.50
N ILE A 186 22.25 9.66 7.25
CA ILE A 186 22.13 9.82 8.70
C ILE A 186 21.94 8.47 9.39
N GLN A 187 22.32 7.37 8.73
CA GLN A 187 22.22 6.03 9.28
C GLN A 187 23.04 5.85 10.57
N ALA A 188 24.10 6.65 10.75
CA ALA A 188 25.00 6.58 11.90
C ALA A 188 24.40 7.17 13.20
N TRP A 189 23.25 7.84 13.13
CA TRP A 189 22.60 8.43 14.30
C TRP A 189 22.09 7.37 15.29
N ASP A 190 22.23 7.69 16.57
CA ASP A 190 21.67 6.91 17.67
C ASP A 190 20.21 7.36 17.93
N THR A 191 19.27 6.51 17.54
CA THR A 191 17.83 6.77 17.71
C THR A 191 17.21 6.04 18.90
N GLN A 192 17.99 5.35 19.72
CA GLN A 192 17.46 4.44 20.75
C GLN A 192 16.55 5.15 21.76
N ASN A 193 16.74 6.45 22.00
CA ASN A 193 15.96 7.24 22.95
C ASN A 193 14.79 8.00 22.31
N VAL A 194 14.63 7.93 20.99
CA VAL A 194 13.59 8.66 20.27
C VAL A 194 12.23 8.00 20.49
N THR A 195 11.26 8.79 20.93
CA THR A 195 9.87 8.34 21.14
C THR A 195 8.89 8.89 20.10
N ASN A 196 9.23 9.99 19.42
CA ASN A 196 8.39 10.62 18.40
C ASN A 196 9.17 10.89 17.10
N MET A 197 8.71 10.27 16.00
CA MET A 197 9.23 10.47 14.63
C MET A 197 8.15 10.98 13.66
N ASP A 198 7.04 11.50 14.16
CA ASP A 198 5.94 11.99 13.34
C ASP A 198 6.45 13.05 12.35
N TYR A 199 6.06 12.92 11.09
CA TYR A 199 6.38 13.81 9.98
C TYR A 199 7.88 14.05 9.76
N MET A 200 8.77 13.25 10.35
CA MET A 200 10.21 13.53 10.37
C MET A 200 10.78 13.83 8.98
N PHE A 201 10.32 13.11 7.96
CA PHE A 201 10.69 13.28 6.56
C PHE A 201 9.50 13.66 5.66
N ALA A 202 8.39 14.16 6.20
CA ALA A 202 7.26 14.54 5.36
C ALA A 202 7.68 15.54 4.27
N SER A 203 7.13 15.44 3.06
CA SER A 203 7.43 16.32 1.93
C SER A 203 8.91 16.44 1.55
N THR A 204 9.74 15.45 1.89
CA THR A 204 11.16 15.37 1.48
C THR A 204 11.29 14.63 0.14
N GLY A 205 10.90 15.30 -0.96
CA GLY A 205 10.76 14.65 -2.26
C GLY A 205 12.01 13.92 -2.79
N ALA A 206 13.22 14.35 -2.40
CA ALA A 206 14.48 13.76 -2.83
C ALA A 206 15.07 12.72 -1.85
N PHE A 207 14.54 12.61 -0.63
CA PHE A 207 15.14 11.78 0.41
C PHE A 207 14.99 10.29 0.11
N ASN A 208 16.12 9.58 0.04
CA ASN A 208 16.16 8.14 -0.21
C ASN A 208 17.44 7.50 0.38
N GLN A 209 17.82 7.91 1.60
CA GLN A 209 19.02 7.41 2.28
C GLN A 209 18.71 6.27 3.26
N PRO A 210 19.66 5.34 3.48
CA PRO A 210 19.41 4.16 4.30
C PRO A 210 19.13 4.52 5.77
N LEU A 211 18.17 3.83 6.36
CA LEU A 211 17.76 4.00 7.78
C LEU A 211 17.70 2.65 8.53
N GLU A 212 18.20 1.58 7.94
CA GLU A 212 17.97 0.21 8.42
C GLU A 212 18.64 -0.06 9.78
N LYS A 213 19.71 0.69 10.12
CA LYS A 213 20.44 0.54 11.39
C LYS A 213 19.82 1.28 12.57
N TRP A 214 18.79 2.09 12.34
CA TRP A 214 18.14 2.83 13.41
C TRP A 214 17.46 1.90 14.41
N ASP A 215 17.66 2.21 15.69
CA ASP A 215 16.97 1.56 16.78
C ASP A 215 15.65 2.28 17.05
N THR A 216 14.54 1.66 16.63
CA THR A 216 13.20 2.22 16.75
C THR A 216 12.41 1.65 17.93
N ARG A 217 13.05 0.87 18.82
CA ARG A 217 12.35 0.13 19.88
C ARG A 217 11.54 0.99 20.84
N ASN A 218 11.89 2.26 21.00
CA ASN A 218 11.22 3.21 21.90
C ASN A 218 10.27 4.18 21.19
N VAL A 219 10.18 4.11 19.85
CA VAL A 219 9.30 4.98 19.08
C VAL A 219 7.85 4.61 19.33
N GLN A 220 7.03 5.61 19.65
CA GLN A 220 5.61 5.46 19.95
C GLN A 220 4.72 5.95 18.81
N SER A 221 5.22 6.87 17.97
CA SER A 221 4.46 7.48 16.88
C SER A 221 5.37 7.75 15.66
N MET A 222 4.87 7.35 14.48
CA MET A 222 5.51 7.52 13.16
C MET A 222 4.51 8.11 12.15
N GLN A 223 3.55 8.90 12.61
CA GLN A 223 2.49 9.46 11.78
C GLN A 223 3.09 10.33 10.68
N GLY A 224 2.70 10.09 9.44
CA GLY A 224 3.18 10.88 8.30
C GLY A 224 4.69 10.90 8.10
N MET A 225 5.46 9.98 8.72
CA MET A 225 6.93 10.06 8.76
C MET A 225 7.55 10.24 7.37
N PHE A 226 7.00 9.60 6.34
CA PHE A 226 7.44 9.69 4.94
C PHE A 226 6.33 10.22 4.00
N ALA A 227 5.30 10.87 4.54
CA ALA A 227 4.21 11.40 3.73
C ALA A 227 4.77 12.34 2.65
N TYR A 228 4.40 12.16 1.38
CA TYR A 228 4.89 12.91 0.21
C TYR A 228 6.40 12.80 -0.06
N SER A 229 7.12 11.89 0.59
CA SER A 229 8.51 11.54 0.21
C SER A 229 8.52 10.65 -1.04
N GLU A 230 8.32 11.26 -2.21
CA GLU A 230 8.05 10.52 -3.44
C GLU A 230 9.16 9.54 -3.86
N ALA A 231 10.42 9.86 -3.58
CA ALA A 231 11.58 9.04 -3.93
C ALA A 231 11.93 7.95 -2.90
N PHE A 232 11.36 7.99 -1.70
CA PHE A 232 11.78 7.12 -0.61
C PHE A 232 11.41 5.65 -0.85
N ASN A 233 12.40 4.77 -0.84
CA ASN A 233 12.22 3.34 -1.07
C ASN A 233 13.32 2.49 -0.38
N GLN A 234 13.72 2.88 0.83
CA GLN A 234 14.80 2.19 1.57
C GLN A 234 14.27 1.10 2.51
N PRO A 235 15.03 0.01 2.74
CA PRO A 235 14.57 -1.12 3.54
C PRO A 235 14.35 -0.73 5.01
N LEU A 236 13.18 -1.10 5.54
CA LEU A 236 12.75 -0.84 6.93
C LEU A 236 12.44 -2.12 7.72
N ALA A 237 12.73 -3.30 7.15
CA ALA A 237 12.30 -4.58 7.71
C ALA A 237 12.90 -4.90 9.09
N LYS A 238 14.06 -4.31 9.44
CA LYS A 238 14.74 -4.53 10.73
C LYS A 238 14.24 -3.64 11.86
N TRP A 239 13.37 -2.68 11.58
CA TRP A 239 12.84 -1.80 12.61
C TRP A 239 11.99 -2.55 13.63
N ASN A 240 12.19 -2.21 14.91
CA ASN A 240 11.36 -2.70 16.00
C ASN A 240 10.20 -1.72 16.25
N VAL A 241 9.05 -2.00 15.64
CA VAL A 241 7.85 -1.16 15.74
C VAL A 241 6.90 -1.57 16.88
N LYS A 242 7.32 -2.48 17.76
CA LYS A 242 6.43 -3.06 18.79
C LYS A 242 5.78 -2.02 19.70
N ASN A 243 6.44 -0.88 19.95
CA ASN A 243 5.93 0.19 20.81
C ASN A 243 5.19 1.29 20.05
N VAL A 244 5.13 1.23 18.71
CA VAL A 244 4.40 2.20 17.90
C VAL A 244 2.90 1.97 18.04
N ARG A 245 2.15 3.03 18.32
CA ARG A 245 0.69 3.04 18.38
C ARG A 245 0.07 3.69 17.16
N TYR A 246 0.73 4.71 16.59
CA TYR A 246 0.20 5.51 15.50
C TYR A 246 1.15 5.50 14.29
N ALA A 247 0.65 4.97 13.17
CA ALA A 247 1.31 4.97 11.87
C ALA A 247 0.41 5.57 10.76
N MET A 248 -0.55 6.40 11.17
CA MET A 248 -1.45 7.13 10.26
C MET A 248 -0.63 7.85 9.19
N ALA A 249 -1.03 7.70 7.93
CA ALA A 249 -0.41 8.37 6.78
C ALA A 249 1.11 8.18 6.62
N MET A 250 1.73 7.19 7.28
CA MET A 250 3.20 7.04 7.33
C MET A 250 3.87 7.06 5.95
N PHE A 251 3.24 6.46 4.94
CA PHE A 251 3.70 6.43 3.55
C PHE A 251 2.71 7.06 2.57
N TRP A 252 1.88 8.01 3.03
CA TRP A 252 0.92 8.69 2.15
C TRP A 252 1.67 9.37 0.99
N ALA A 253 1.35 9.02 -0.25
CA ALA A 253 1.94 9.57 -1.46
C ALA A 253 3.47 9.35 -1.58
N SER A 254 4.04 8.39 -0.85
CA SER A 254 5.41 7.90 -1.07
C SER A 254 5.44 7.01 -2.31
N LYS A 255 5.33 7.62 -3.49
CA LYS A 255 5.05 6.93 -4.77
C LYS A 255 6.00 5.78 -5.11
N ALA A 256 7.29 5.89 -4.77
CA ALA A 256 8.30 4.87 -5.03
C ALA A 256 8.34 3.74 -3.99
N PHE A 257 7.70 3.91 -2.83
CA PHE A 257 7.84 2.99 -1.70
C PHE A 257 7.25 1.61 -2.01
N ASN A 258 8.07 0.57 -1.92
CA ASN A 258 7.66 -0.81 -2.15
C ASN A 258 8.55 -1.81 -1.38
N GLN A 259 8.84 -1.52 -0.11
CA GLN A 259 9.74 -2.32 0.73
C GLN A 259 8.97 -3.29 1.65
N PRO A 260 9.52 -4.48 1.96
CA PRO A 260 8.82 -5.49 2.73
C PRO A 260 8.62 -5.05 4.19
N LEU A 261 7.37 -5.09 4.64
CA LEU A 261 6.95 -4.76 6.02
C LEU A 261 6.30 -5.93 6.77
N ASN A 262 6.19 -7.11 6.13
CA ASN A 262 5.47 -8.26 6.68
C ASN A 262 6.09 -8.81 7.98
N GLY A 263 7.34 -8.45 8.29
CA GLY A 263 8.04 -8.87 9.52
C GLY A 263 7.76 -8.00 10.74
N TRP A 264 7.04 -6.88 10.59
CA TRP A 264 6.74 -5.97 11.69
C TRP A 264 5.76 -6.57 12.70
N ASP A 265 6.08 -6.44 13.99
CA ASP A 265 5.14 -6.69 15.08
C ASP A 265 4.23 -5.47 15.27
N VAL A 266 3.13 -5.43 14.51
CA VAL A 266 2.13 -4.35 14.55
C VAL A 266 1.06 -4.54 15.63
N SER A 267 1.27 -5.46 16.58
CA SER A 267 0.22 -5.88 17.53
C SER A 267 -0.26 -4.77 18.48
N ASN A 268 0.47 -3.66 18.59
CA ASN A 268 0.11 -2.47 19.37
C ASN A 268 -0.37 -1.29 18.51
N PHE A 269 -0.47 -1.43 17.19
CA PHE A 269 -0.97 -0.37 16.33
C PHE A 269 -2.46 -0.16 16.59
N GLU A 270 -2.86 1.10 16.70
CA GLU A 270 -4.25 1.55 16.88
C GLU A 270 -4.78 2.24 15.62
N ASP A 271 -3.91 3.02 14.97
CA ASP A 271 -4.26 3.81 13.79
C ASP A 271 -3.26 3.59 12.65
N ILE A 272 -3.77 3.01 11.55
CA ILE A 272 -3.09 2.84 10.26
C ILE A 272 -3.89 3.47 9.12
N SER A 273 -4.80 4.39 9.44
CA SER A 273 -5.57 5.11 8.44
C SER A 273 -4.62 5.85 7.50
N GLU A 274 -4.96 5.84 6.20
CA GLU A 274 -4.18 6.50 5.15
C GLU A 274 -2.72 6.04 5.00
N MET A 275 -2.27 4.99 5.71
CA MET A 275 -0.86 4.62 5.83
C MET A 275 -0.17 4.44 4.47
N PHE A 276 -0.86 3.87 3.47
CA PHE A 276 -0.36 3.71 2.11
C PHE A 276 -1.16 4.48 1.06
N LYS A 277 -1.99 5.44 1.47
CA LYS A 277 -2.79 6.25 0.53
C LYS A 277 -1.89 6.81 -0.57
N GLU A 278 -2.25 6.63 -1.83
CA GLU A 278 -1.49 7.09 -3.01
C GLU A 278 -0.04 6.55 -3.12
N ALA A 279 0.34 5.51 -2.37
CA ALA A 279 1.62 4.80 -2.53
C ALA A 279 1.58 3.92 -3.78
N LYS A 280 1.70 4.55 -4.95
CA LYS A 280 1.42 3.95 -6.27
C LYS A 280 2.20 2.66 -6.59
N SER A 281 3.37 2.46 -6.01
CA SER A 281 4.21 1.27 -6.26
C SER A 281 4.04 0.17 -5.21
N PHE A 282 3.31 0.42 -4.12
CA PHE A 282 3.27 -0.48 -2.98
C PHE A 282 2.48 -1.76 -3.29
N ASN A 283 3.15 -2.92 -3.22
CA ASN A 283 2.54 -4.24 -3.44
C ASN A 283 3.25 -5.33 -2.62
N GLN A 284 3.50 -5.07 -1.34
CA GLN A 284 4.21 -6.00 -0.45
C GLN A 284 3.26 -6.77 0.48
N PRO A 285 3.58 -8.03 0.83
CA PRO A 285 2.71 -8.84 1.68
C PRO A 285 2.58 -8.25 3.09
N LEU A 286 1.38 -8.38 3.66
CA LEU A 286 1.00 -7.89 5.00
C LEU A 286 0.18 -8.94 5.78
N ASP A 287 0.25 -10.21 5.35
CA ASP A 287 -0.54 -11.32 5.89
C ASP A 287 -0.10 -11.79 7.28
N LYS A 288 1.11 -11.43 7.72
CA LYS A 288 1.64 -11.75 9.06
C LYS A 288 1.30 -10.70 10.12
N TRP A 289 0.71 -9.58 9.73
CA TRP A 289 0.34 -8.52 10.66
C TRP A 289 -0.78 -8.98 11.61
N VAL A 290 -0.56 -8.79 12.91
CA VAL A 290 -1.55 -9.05 13.96
C VAL A 290 -2.30 -7.75 14.28
N THR A 291 -3.43 -7.51 13.62
CA THR A 291 -4.14 -6.20 13.69
C THR A 291 -5.19 -6.09 14.82
N LYS A 292 -5.12 -6.93 15.86
CA LYS A 292 -6.12 -7.04 16.93
C LYS A 292 -6.45 -5.75 17.70
N ASN A 293 -5.57 -4.74 17.64
CA ASN A 293 -5.72 -3.46 18.33
C ASN A 293 -6.06 -2.30 17.38
N VAL A 294 -6.04 -2.54 16.06
CA VAL A 294 -6.32 -1.52 15.06
C VAL A 294 -7.81 -1.16 15.08
N THR A 295 -8.10 0.13 15.18
CA THR A 295 -9.46 0.69 15.15
C THR A 295 -9.71 1.54 13.90
N TYR A 296 -8.65 2.09 13.30
CA TYR A 296 -8.73 2.99 12.13
C TYR A 296 -7.94 2.43 10.95
N ILE A 297 -8.66 2.14 9.86
CA ILE A 297 -8.09 1.67 8.58
C ILE A 297 -8.64 2.46 7.38
N ASN A 298 -9.40 3.54 7.62
CA ASN A 298 -10.00 4.32 6.53
C ASN A 298 -8.92 4.79 5.55
N GLU A 299 -9.21 4.68 4.26
CA GLU A 299 -8.37 5.11 3.16
C GLU A 299 -6.94 4.52 3.13
N ILE A 300 -6.65 3.43 3.87
CA ILE A 300 -5.30 2.84 3.98
C ILE A 300 -4.67 2.49 2.62
N PHE A 301 -5.44 1.96 1.66
CA PHE A 301 -4.98 1.62 0.31
C PHE A 301 -5.64 2.48 -0.78
N LYS A 302 -6.18 3.64 -0.41
CA LYS A 302 -6.79 4.56 -1.38
C LYS A 302 -5.77 4.96 -2.44
N ASN A 303 -6.08 4.77 -3.71
CA ASN A 303 -5.22 5.01 -4.87
C ASN A 303 -3.88 4.22 -4.84
N CYS A 304 -3.81 3.09 -4.12
CA CYS A 304 -2.76 2.09 -4.29
C CYS A 304 -3.03 1.26 -5.55
N GLU A 305 -2.75 1.84 -6.71
CA GLU A 305 -3.20 1.31 -8.02
C GLU A 305 -2.82 -0.17 -8.26
N VAL A 306 -1.64 -0.60 -7.78
CA VAL A 306 -1.08 -1.94 -8.02
C VAL A 306 -1.22 -2.92 -6.86
N PHE A 307 -1.76 -2.48 -5.71
CA PHE A 307 -1.82 -3.31 -4.50
C PHE A 307 -2.80 -4.47 -4.68
N ASN A 308 -2.31 -5.70 -4.48
CA ASN A 308 -3.12 -6.92 -4.60
C ASN A 308 -2.60 -8.04 -3.68
N GLN A 309 -2.24 -7.73 -2.44
CA GLN A 309 -1.65 -8.68 -1.50
C GLN A 309 -2.67 -9.20 -0.49
N ASN A 310 -2.48 -10.45 -0.06
CA ASN A 310 -3.38 -11.11 0.88
C ASN A 310 -3.39 -10.39 2.23
N ILE A 311 -4.59 -10.00 2.65
CA ILE A 311 -4.89 -9.34 3.94
C ILE A 311 -6.09 -10.01 4.63
N SER A 312 -6.41 -11.25 4.24
CA SER A 312 -7.53 -12.02 4.81
C SER A 312 -7.35 -12.37 6.29
N THR A 313 -6.13 -12.25 6.81
CA THR A 313 -5.75 -12.54 8.20
C THR A 313 -5.98 -11.38 9.15
N TRP A 314 -6.28 -10.18 8.64
CA TRP A 314 -6.50 -9.01 9.47
C TRP A 314 -7.75 -9.17 10.34
N ASP A 315 -7.58 -8.91 11.63
CA ASP A 315 -8.68 -8.71 12.56
C ASP A 315 -9.22 -7.29 12.39
N THR A 316 -10.44 -7.19 11.86
CA THR A 316 -11.18 -5.93 11.67
C THR A 316 -12.29 -5.73 12.70
N SER A 317 -12.37 -6.57 13.73
CA SER A 317 -13.50 -6.61 14.66
C SER A 317 -13.72 -5.31 15.44
N LYS A 318 -12.69 -4.48 15.61
CA LYS A 318 -12.78 -3.17 16.28
C LYS A 318 -13.00 -1.98 15.32
N VAL A 319 -12.97 -2.22 14.02
CA VAL A 319 -13.08 -1.15 13.00
C VAL A 319 -14.53 -0.68 12.89
N LYS A 320 -14.72 0.64 12.96
CA LYS A 320 -16.03 1.30 12.73
C LYS A 320 -16.14 2.01 11.39
N ASN A 321 -15.01 2.45 10.84
CA ASN A 321 -14.96 3.25 9.61
C ASN A 321 -14.10 2.53 8.57
N MET A 322 -14.72 2.06 7.49
CA MET A 322 -14.08 1.47 6.32
C MET A 322 -14.21 2.38 5.08
N GLN A 323 -14.35 3.69 5.29
CA GLN A 323 -14.40 4.64 4.20
C GLN A 323 -13.16 4.50 3.31
N GLY A 324 -13.38 4.30 2.02
CA GLY A 324 -12.36 4.38 0.97
C GLY A 324 -11.16 3.43 1.12
N VAL A 325 -11.26 2.35 1.89
CA VAL A 325 -10.15 1.41 2.14
C VAL A 325 -9.45 0.98 0.85
N PHE A 326 -10.21 0.69 -0.21
CA PHE A 326 -9.72 0.31 -1.54
C PHE A 326 -10.18 1.28 -2.64
N GLU A 327 -10.53 2.53 -2.30
CA GLU A 327 -10.92 3.54 -3.29
C GLU A 327 -9.77 3.75 -4.28
N GLY A 328 -9.96 3.45 -5.57
CA GLY A 328 -8.94 3.58 -6.61
C GLY A 328 -7.84 2.50 -6.59
N ALA A 329 -7.97 1.45 -5.78
CA ALA A 329 -7.04 0.31 -5.80
C ALA A 329 -7.32 -0.60 -7.01
N LEU A 330 -6.88 -0.17 -8.19
CA LEU A 330 -7.26 -0.73 -9.49
C LEU A 330 -7.07 -2.25 -9.61
N ALA A 331 -5.96 -2.77 -9.06
CA ALA A 331 -5.57 -4.18 -9.14
C ALA A 331 -6.10 -5.06 -7.99
N PHE A 332 -6.72 -4.50 -6.95
CA PHE A 332 -7.09 -5.24 -5.76
C PHE A 332 -8.20 -6.27 -6.05
N ASN A 333 -7.92 -7.55 -5.77
CA ASN A 333 -8.87 -8.65 -5.99
C ASN A 333 -8.64 -9.80 -4.98
N GLN A 334 -8.35 -9.48 -3.72
CA GLN A 334 -8.08 -10.48 -2.68
C GLN A 334 -9.33 -10.81 -1.86
N ASN A 335 -9.44 -12.07 -1.43
CA ASN A 335 -10.59 -12.53 -0.66
C ASN A 335 -10.56 -11.98 0.77
N ILE A 336 -11.52 -11.12 1.08
CA ILE A 336 -11.72 -10.49 2.40
C ILE A 336 -13.06 -10.86 3.04
N ASN A 337 -13.68 -11.95 2.57
CA ASN A 337 -14.95 -12.47 3.11
C ASN A 337 -14.82 -12.93 4.58
N ARG A 338 -13.58 -13.06 5.10
CA ARG A 338 -13.30 -13.41 6.51
C ARG A 338 -13.23 -12.21 7.45
N TRP A 339 -13.23 -10.99 6.92
CA TRP A 339 -13.22 -9.79 7.76
C TRP A 339 -14.49 -9.70 8.60
N ASN A 340 -14.32 -9.35 9.87
CA ASN A 340 -15.43 -9.05 10.75
C ASN A 340 -15.84 -7.59 10.58
N VAL A 341 -16.96 -7.35 9.91
CA VAL A 341 -17.51 -6.01 9.67
C VAL A 341 -18.69 -5.67 10.59
N SER A 342 -18.97 -6.48 11.62
CA SER A 342 -20.19 -6.32 12.44
C SER A 342 -20.26 -5.00 13.20
N ASN A 343 -19.12 -4.34 13.45
CA ASN A 343 -19.05 -3.04 14.13
C ASN A 343 -18.89 -1.86 13.17
N VAL A 344 -18.87 -2.11 11.85
CA VAL A 344 -18.69 -1.07 10.85
C VAL A 344 -19.97 -0.25 10.70
N GLU A 345 -19.83 1.07 10.79
CA GLU A 345 -20.91 2.05 10.67
C GLU A 345 -20.83 2.81 9.32
N ASN A 346 -19.64 2.91 8.71
CA ASN A 346 -19.39 3.65 7.47
C ASN A 346 -18.59 2.82 6.45
N MET A 347 -19.16 2.58 5.26
CA MET A 347 -18.53 1.88 4.11
C MET A 347 -18.47 2.75 2.84
N LYS A 348 -18.61 4.07 2.99
CA LYS A 348 -18.57 5.02 1.87
C LYS A 348 -17.31 4.82 1.02
N ASN A 349 -17.46 4.80 -0.30
CA ASN A 349 -16.37 4.65 -1.27
C ASN A 349 -15.49 3.39 -1.11
N MET A 350 -15.83 2.39 -0.29
CA MET A 350 -14.89 1.33 0.12
C MET A 350 -14.18 0.63 -1.06
N PHE A 351 -14.89 0.37 -2.16
CA PHE A 351 -14.38 -0.23 -3.40
C PHE A 351 -14.56 0.69 -4.62
N LYS A 352 -14.75 2.00 -4.40
CA LYS A 352 -14.93 2.97 -5.49
C LYS A 352 -13.73 2.91 -6.43
N GLY A 353 -13.92 2.55 -7.69
CA GLY A 353 -12.86 2.44 -8.68
C GLY A 353 -11.93 1.24 -8.50
N ALA A 354 -12.22 0.29 -7.60
CA ALA A 354 -11.51 -0.98 -7.48
C ALA A 354 -11.89 -1.91 -8.65
N ARG A 355 -11.41 -1.56 -9.86
CA ARG A 355 -11.90 -2.11 -11.13
C ARG A 355 -11.80 -3.62 -11.26
N ALA A 356 -10.76 -4.23 -10.66
CA ALA A 356 -10.53 -5.67 -10.71
C ALA A 356 -11.26 -6.47 -9.62
N PHE A 357 -11.85 -5.81 -8.61
CA PHE A 357 -12.40 -6.48 -7.45
C PHE A 357 -13.65 -7.30 -7.79
N ASN A 358 -13.59 -8.61 -7.55
CA ASN A 358 -14.69 -9.55 -7.78
C ASN A 358 -14.59 -10.75 -6.82
N GLN A 359 -14.53 -10.48 -5.51
CA GLN A 359 -14.42 -11.51 -4.47
C GLN A 359 -15.68 -11.59 -3.60
N PRO A 360 -16.02 -12.79 -3.08
CA PRO A 360 -17.19 -12.99 -2.24
C PRO A 360 -17.20 -12.09 -0.99
N LEU A 361 -18.39 -11.64 -0.60
CA LEU A 361 -18.64 -10.79 0.58
C LEU A 361 -19.89 -11.22 1.37
N GLU A 362 -20.45 -12.40 1.08
CA GLU A 362 -21.73 -12.87 1.61
C GLU A 362 -21.71 -13.15 3.13
N ARG A 363 -20.53 -13.27 3.75
CA ARG A 363 -20.38 -13.50 5.20
C ARG A 363 -20.41 -12.22 6.04
N TRP A 364 -20.43 -11.06 5.39
CA TRP A 364 -20.40 -9.78 6.08
C TRP A 364 -21.72 -9.49 6.79
N ASN A 365 -21.63 -9.16 8.08
CA ASN A 365 -22.77 -8.64 8.85
C ASN A 365 -22.81 -7.11 8.75
N THR A 366 -23.66 -6.59 7.87
CA THR A 366 -23.77 -5.14 7.59
C THR A 366 -24.81 -4.42 8.44
N ARG A 367 -25.42 -5.08 9.44
CA ARG A 367 -26.54 -4.54 10.24
C ARG A 367 -26.27 -3.14 10.83
N ASN A 368 -25.03 -2.83 11.19
CA ASN A 368 -24.68 -1.56 11.82
C ASN A 368 -24.30 -0.45 10.82
N VAL A 369 -24.20 -0.77 9.53
CA VAL A 369 -23.79 0.19 8.49
C VAL A 369 -24.89 1.21 8.24
N ARG A 370 -24.50 2.49 8.20
CA ARG A 370 -25.40 3.63 7.96
C ARG A 370 -25.15 4.33 6.63
N ASP A 371 -23.92 4.28 6.10
CA ASP A 371 -23.54 4.94 4.84
C ASP A 371 -22.81 3.95 3.90
N MET A 372 -23.40 3.72 2.72
CA MET A 372 -22.85 2.92 1.63
C MET A 372 -22.69 3.74 0.33
N LYS A 373 -22.65 5.08 0.44
CA LYS A 373 -22.48 5.98 -0.70
C LYS A 373 -21.27 5.56 -1.54
N SER A 374 -21.48 5.44 -2.85
CA SER A 374 -20.43 5.13 -3.83
C SER A 374 -19.61 3.87 -3.52
N MET A 375 -20.11 2.93 -2.70
CA MET A 375 -19.31 1.79 -2.21
C MET A 375 -18.66 0.99 -3.34
N PHE A 376 -19.37 0.74 -4.44
CA PHE A 376 -18.90 0.02 -5.63
C PHE A 376 -18.90 0.92 -6.89
N GLU A 377 -18.88 2.24 -6.75
CA GLU A 377 -18.85 3.17 -7.88
C GLU A 377 -17.64 2.88 -8.77
N GLY A 378 -17.83 2.46 -10.01
CA GLY A 378 -16.75 2.12 -10.95
C GLY A 378 -16.03 0.80 -10.65
N ALA A 379 -16.55 -0.06 -9.78
CA ALA A 379 -16.07 -1.43 -9.57
C ALA A 379 -16.52 -2.35 -10.73
N VAL A 380 -15.92 -2.12 -11.90
CA VAL A 380 -16.36 -2.68 -13.20
C VAL A 380 -16.54 -4.20 -13.18
N ALA A 381 -15.64 -4.95 -12.53
CA ALA A 381 -15.68 -6.42 -12.52
C ALA A 381 -16.60 -7.02 -11.43
N PHE A 382 -17.09 -6.21 -10.48
CA PHE A 382 -17.80 -6.72 -9.32
C PHE A 382 -19.16 -7.33 -9.70
N ASN A 383 -19.34 -8.62 -9.42
CA ASN A 383 -20.59 -9.34 -9.68
C ASN A 383 -20.79 -10.49 -8.68
N GLN A 384 -20.62 -10.21 -7.39
CA GLN A 384 -20.71 -11.21 -6.30
C GLN A 384 -22.02 -11.07 -5.51
N PRO A 385 -22.58 -12.18 -5.00
CA PRO A 385 -23.85 -12.16 -4.29
C PRO A 385 -23.74 -11.39 -2.98
N ILE A 386 -24.67 -10.45 -2.77
CA ILE A 386 -24.77 -9.60 -1.58
C ILE A 386 -26.22 -9.46 -1.07
N GLU A 387 -27.12 -10.31 -1.55
CA GLU A 387 -28.53 -10.34 -1.10
C GLU A 387 -28.65 -10.62 0.41
N SER A 388 -27.67 -11.32 1.00
CA SER A 388 -27.62 -11.67 2.42
C SER A 388 -27.34 -10.49 3.36
N TRP A 389 -26.96 -9.33 2.83
CA TRP A 389 -26.64 -8.16 3.66
C TRP A 389 -27.88 -7.58 4.34
N ASP A 390 -27.78 -7.35 5.65
CA ASP A 390 -28.77 -6.58 6.40
C ASP A 390 -28.50 -5.08 6.19
N VAL A 391 -29.28 -4.46 5.31
CA VAL A 391 -29.19 -3.03 4.96
C VAL A 391 -30.24 -2.16 5.66
N GLN A 392 -30.97 -2.71 6.64
CA GLN A 392 -32.12 -2.00 7.24
C GLN A 392 -31.75 -0.68 7.92
N ASN A 393 -30.49 -0.49 8.34
CA ASN A 393 -30.03 0.73 9.00
C ASN A 393 -29.32 1.71 8.05
N VAL A 394 -29.14 1.33 6.78
CA VAL A 394 -28.48 2.17 5.78
C VAL A 394 -29.38 3.37 5.45
N ARG A 395 -28.79 4.56 5.45
CA ARG A 395 -29.46 5.83 5.17
C ARG A 395 -29.13 6.38 3.79
N ASN A 396 -27.91 6.13 3.30
CA ASN A 396 -27.42 6.66 2.03
C ASN A 396 -26.84 5.55 1.14
N MET A 397 -27.43 5.38 -0.04
CA MET A 397 -26.97 4.45 -1.10
C MET A 397 -26.68 5.18 -2.42
N SER A 398 -26.52 6.51 -2.38
CA SER A 398 -26.25 7.29 -3.59
C SER A 398 -24.99 6.78 -4.31
N ALA A 399 -25.08 6.63 -5.62
CA ALA A 399 -24.03 6.12 -6.50
C ALA A 399 -23.44 4.74 -6.12
N MET A 400 -24.10 3.94 -5.26
CA MET A 400 -23.52 2.70 -4.71
C MET A 400 -22.98 1.75 -5.78
N PHE A 401 -23.67 1.58 -6.91
CA PHE A 401 -23.28 0.74 -8.05
C PHE A 401 -23.06 1.54 -9.34
N ARG A 402 -22.85 2.86 -9.23
CA ARG A 402 -22.66 3.71 -10.41
C ARG A 402 -21.46 3.22 -11.25
N GLY A 403 -21.67 2.83 -12.50
CA GLY A 403 -20.62 2.32 -13.39
C GLY A 403 -20.08 0.92 -13.01
N ALA A 404 -20.72 0.20 -12.08
CA ALA A 404 -20.43 -1.21 -11.81
C ALA A 404 -21.03 -2.08 -12.94
N SER A 405 -20.45 -1.99 -14.13
CA SER A 405 -21.10 -2.42 -15.37
C SER A 405 -21.37 -3.92 -15.48
N SER A 406 -20.66 -4.76 -14.72
CA SER A 406 -20.88 -6.22 -14.68
C SER A 406 -21.88 -6.67 -13.61
N PHE A 407 -22.28 -5.79 -12.69
CA PHE A 407 -23.09 -6.16 -11.54
C PHE A 407 -24.52 -6.53 -11.94
N ASN A 408 -24.94 -7.76 -11.66
CA ASN A 408 -26.28 -8.25 -11.95
C ASN A 408 -26.74 -9.31 -10.92
N GLN A 409 -26.52 -9.04 -9.63
CA GLN A 409 -26.86 -9.97 -8.54
C GLN A 409 -28.18 -9.59 -7.86
N PRO A 410 -28.96 -10.58 -7.36
CA PRO A 410 -30.23 -10.32 -6.67
C PRO A 410 -30.08 -9.38 -5.47
N LEU A 411 -31.08 -8.51 -5.29
CA LEU A 411 -31.17 -7.56 -4.17
C LEU A 411 -32.61 -7.46 -3.60
N LYS A 412 -33.49 -8.40 -3.94
CA LYS A 412 -34.94 -8.29 -3.66
C LYS A 412 -35.26 -8.38 -2.16
N GLU A 413 -34.39 -9.01 -1.37
CA GLU A 413 -34.56 -9.19 0.09
C GLU A 413 -34.06 -7.98 0.91
N TRP A 414 -33.49 -6.95 0.26
CA TRP A 414 -32.99 -5.78 0.95
C TRP A 414 -34.13 -4.91 1.51
N ASN A 415 -34.09 -4.66 2.82
CA ASN A 415 -34.96 -3.67 3.47
C ASN A 415 -34.38 -2.26 3.30
N THR A 416 -34.88 -1.52 2.30
CA THR A 416 -34.45 -0.16 2.00
C THR A 416 -35.27 0.93 2.69
N GLY A 417 -36.18 0.58 3.61
CA GLY A 417 -37.20 1.49 4.15
C GLY A 417 -36.65 2.72 4.87
N ASN A 418 -35.37 2.68 5.26
CA ASN A 418 -34.67 3.74 5.99
C ASN A 418 -33.77 4.63 5.10
N VAL A 419 -33.67 4.34 3.81
CA VAL A 419 -32.80 5.03 2.85
C VAL A 419 -33.46 6.33 2.38
N TRP A 420 -32.78 7.47 2.56
CA TRP A 420 -33.28 8.77 2.08
C TRP A 420 -32.70 9.18 0.71
N ASN A 421 -31.57 8.59 0.29
CA ASN A 421 -30.90 8.96 -0.96
C ASN A 421 -30.45 7.74 -1.77
N MET A 422 -30.97 7.63 -3.00
CA MET A 422 -30.64 6.63 -4.01
C MET A 422 -30.22 7.26 -5.35
N SER A 423 -29.87 8.56 -5.38
CA SER A 423 -29.41 9.22 -6.61
C SER A 423 -28.21 8.49 -7.19
N ASP A 424 -28.21 8.33 -8.52
CA ASP A 424 -27.19 7.65 -9.31
C ASP A 424 -26.93 6.17 -8.94
N MET A 425 -27.75 5.52 -8.10
CA MET A 425 -27.42 4.22 -7.50
C MET A 425 -26.99 3.15 -8.51
N PHE A 426 -27.68 3.04 -9.65
CA PHE A 426 -27.38 2.11 -10.75
C PHE A 426 -27.04 2.83 -12.07
N ARG A 427 -26.67 4.11 -12.00
CA ARG A 427 -26.28 4.87 -13.18
C ARG A 427 -25.11 4.19 -13.88
N ASP A 428 -25.17 4.00 -15.19
CA ASP A 428 -24.15 3.29 -15.99
C ASP A 428 -23.91 1.81 -15.56
N ALA A 429 -24.76 1.20 -14.72
CA ALA A 429 -24.71 -0.22 -14.37
C ALA A 429 -25.32 -1.07 -15.50
N ALA A 430 -24.60 -1.16 -16.62
CA ALA A 430 -25.13 -1.63 -17.91
C ALA A 430 -25.78 -3.03 -17.87
N ALA A 431 -25.26 -3.97 -17.07
CA ALA A 431 -25.78 -5.33 -16.97
C ALA A 431 -26.92 -5.52 -15.95
N PHE A 432 -27.18 -4.55 -15.08
CA PHE A 432 -28.10 -4.73 -13.96
C PHE A 432 -29.55 -4.86 -14.45
N ASN A 433 -30.19 -5.99 -14.14
CA ASN A 433 -31.59 -6.26 -14.50
C ASN A 433 -32.29 -7.19 -13.49
N GLN A 434 -32.17 -6.86 -12.20
CA GLN A 434 -32.73 -7.67 -11.12
C GLN A 434 -34.04 -7.07 -10.57
N PRO A 435 -35.00 -7.90 -10.13
CA PRO A 435 -36.29 -7.41 -9.65
C PRO A 435 -36.14 -6.62 -8.34
N LEU A 436 -36.73 -5.42 -8.30
CA LEU A 436 -36.73 -4.53 -7.12
C LEU A 436 -38.14 -4.22 -6.60
N ARG A 437 -39.14 -5.03 -6.98
CA ARG A 437 -40.55 -4.77 -6.68
C ARG A 437 -40.87 -4.66 -5.18
N PHE A 438 -40.06 -5.29 -4.33
CA PHE A 438 -40.26 -5.36 -2.88
C PHE A 438 -39.48 -4.30 -2.10
N TRP A 439 -38.73 -3.43 -2.78
CA TRP A 439 -38.01 -2.36 -2.12
C TRP A 439 -38.97 -1.35 -1.49
N GLN A 440 -38.67 -0.99 -0.24
CA GLN A 440 -39.38 0.03 0.50
C GLN A 440 -38.72 1.37 0.21
N VAL A 441 -39.35 2.19 -0.63
CA VAL A 441 -38.81 3.50 -1.06
C VAL A 441 -39.58 4.70 -0.48
N GLY A 442 -40.41 4.45 0.55
CA GLY A 442 -41.29 5.46 1.15
C GLY A 442 -40.56 6.66 1.75
N ASP A 443 -39.36 6.45 2.30
CA ASP A 443 -38.53 7.50 2.92
C ASP A 443 -37.52 8.14 1.95
N VAL A 444 -37.43 7.64 0.71
CA VAL A 444 -36.48 8.14 -0.28
C VAL A 444 -36.88 9.55 -0.71
N GLN A 445 -35.94 10.49 -0.62
CA GLN A 445 -36.10 11.88 -1.01
C GLN A 445 -35.48 12.18 -2.39
N TYR A 446 -34.42 11.46 -2.77
CA TYR A 446 -33.68 11.70 -4.01
C TYR A 446 -33.40 10.41 -4.79
N MET A 447 -33.78 10.40 -6.07
CA MET A 447 -33.62 9.29 -7.04
C MET A 447 -33.08 9.79 -8.39
N ASP A 448 -32.42 10.94 -8.42
CA ASP A 448 -31.90 11.52 -9.67
C ASP A 448 -30.96 10.54 -10.36
N ASN A 449 -31.13 10.33 -11.67
CA ASN A 449 -30.31 9.47 -12.51
C ASN A 449 -30.20 8.00 -12.02
N MET A 450 -31.08 7.51 -11.13
CA MET A 450 -30.89 6.21 -10.46
C MET A 450 -30.60 5.05 -11.43
N PHE A 451 -31.26 5.02 -12.59
CA PHE A 451 -31.05 4.03 -13.65
C PHE A 451 -30.59 4.67 -14.97
N GLU A 452 -30.04 5.89 -14.96
CA GLU A 452 -29.54 6.54 -16.18
C GLU A 452 -28.48 5.62 -16.83
N ASN A 453 -28.62 5.33 -18.13
CA ASN A 453 -27.76 4.41 -18.89
C ASN A 453 -27.68 2.96 -18.35
N ALA A 454 -28.58 2.52 -17.46
CA ALA A 454 -28.71 1.12 -17.07
C ALA A 454 -29.39 0.32 -18.22
N LYS A 455 -28.61 0.02 -19.27
CA LYS A 455 -29.11 -0.45 -20.58
C LYS A 455 -29.92 -1.75 -20.51
N SER A 456 -29.62 -2.64 -19.57
CA SER A 456 -30.34 -3.90 -19.43
C SER A 456 -31.55 -3.81 -18.50
N PHE A 457 -31.69 -2.72 -17.73
CA PHE A 457 -32.69 -2.63 -16.69
C PHE A 457 -34.10 -2.47 -17.28
N ASN A 458 -34.92 -3.50 -17.16
CA ASN A 458 -36.32 -3.50 -17.59
C ASN A 458 -37.19 -4.30 -16.61
N GLN A 459 -37.47 -3.71 -15.44
CA GLN A 459 -38.16 -4.37 -14.34
C GLN A 459 -39.42 -3.62 -13.93
N ASN A 460 -40.44 -4.36 -13.47
CA ASN A 460 -41.69 -3.75 -13.02
C ASN A 460 -41.50 -3.07 -11.65
N LEU A 461 -41.66 -1.74 -11.63
CA LEU A 461 -41.58 -0.89 -10.44
C LEU A 461 -42.92 -0.23 -10.06
N SER A 462 -44.06 -0.72 -10.55
CA SER A 462 -45.37 -0.11 -10.29
C SER A 462 -45.79 -0.15 -8.81
N TYR A 463 -45.16 -1.00 -8.01
CA TYR A 463 -45.44 -1.20 -6.58
C TYR A 463 -44.74 -0.19 -5.65
N TRP A 464 -43.88 0.68 -6.19
CA TRP A 464 -43.15 1.66 -5.39
C TRP A 464 -44.05 2.83 -4.97
N THR A 465 -44.00 3.16 -3.68
CA THR A 465 -44.63 4.35 -3.11
C THR A 465 -43.61 5.47 -2.97
N THR A 466 -43.69 6.49 -3.84
CA THR A 466 -42.68 7.56 -3.93
C THR A 466 -43.17 8.90 -3.36
N SER A 467 -44.01 8.89 -2.32
CA SER A 467 -44.68 10.10 -1.81
C SER A 467 -43.72 11.14 -1.20
N GLN A 468 -42.54 10.72 -0.72
CA GLN A 468 -41.52 11.61 -0.15
C GLN A 468 -40.42 12.02 -1.14
N VAL A 469 -40.47 11.53 -2.39
CA VAL A 469 -39.45 11.82 -3.40
C VAL A 469 -39.55 13.27 -3.85
N ARG A 470 -38.51 14.04 -3.55
CA ARG A 470 -38.36 15.46 -3.91
C ARG A 470 -37.77 15.64 -5.30
N SER A 471 -36.88 14.73 -5.71
CA SER A 471 -36.24 14.77 -7.03
C SER A 471 -36.02 13.37 -7.59
N LYS A 472 -36.33 13.20 -8.87
CA LYS A 472 -36.22 11.95 -9.66
C LYS A 472 -35.84 12.24 -11.12
N LYS A 473 -35.07 13.31 -11.33
CA LYS A 473 -34.69 13.78 -12.66
C LYS A 473 -33.93 12.67 -13.40
N ASP A 474 -34.26 12.49 -14.68
CA ASP A 474 -33.55 11.56 -15.58
C ASP A 474 -33.44 10.11 -15.06
N ILE A 475 -34.33 9.69 -14.15
CA ILE A 475 -34.25 8.41 -13.44
C ILE A 475 -34.10 7.20 -14.38
N PHE A 476 -34.74 7.22 -15.55
CA PHE A 476 -34.70 6.15 -16.56
C PHE A 476 -34.06 6.57 -17.89
N LYS A 477 -33.38 7.73 -17.93
CA LYS A 477 -32.81 8.26 -19.18
C LYS A 477 -31.81 7.27 -19.78
N ASN A 478 -32.02 6.89 -21.05
CA ASN A 478 -31.23 5.88 -21.77
C ASN A 478 -31.13 4.50 -21.06
N SER A 479 -32.08 4.17 -20.18
CA SER A 479 -32.18 2.84 -19.58
C SER A 479 -32.86 1.84 -20.52
N GLY A 480 -32.90 0.56 -20.14
CA GLY A 480 -33.64 -0.48 -20.86
C GLY A 480 -35.15 -0.48 -20.61
N MET A 481 -35.68 0.43 -19.79
CA MET A 481 -37.08 0.44 -19.38
C MET A 481 -37.99 0.76 -20.58
N THR A 482 -38.85 -0.19 -20.92
CA THR A 482 -39.88 0.00 -21.96
C THR A 482 -41.19 0.49 -21.37
N ASP A 483 -41.52 0.05 -20.15
CA ASP A 483 -42.79 0.34 -19.49
C ASP A 483 -42.58 1.15 -18.20
N LEU A 484 -42.73 2.48 -18.31
CA LEU A 484 -42.55 3.38 -17.17
C LEU A 484 -43.73 3.30 -16.19
N PRO A 485 -43.46 3.18 -14.88
CA PRO A 485 -44.50 3.18 -13.86
C PRO A 485 -45.19 4.55 -13.77
N THR A 486 -46.45 4.58 -13.31
CA THR A 486 -47.27 5.82 -13.26
C THR A 486 -46.66 6.90 -12.40
N TRP A 487 -45.95 6.55 -11.31
CA TRP A 487 -45.28 7.51 -10.45
C TRP A 487 -44.06 8.19 -11.12
N ALA A 488 -43.55 7.63 -12.21
CA ALA A 488 -42.39 8.15 -12.95
C ALA A 488 -42.75 8.97 -14.20
N LYS A 489 -44.01 8.89 -14.65
CA LYS A 489 -44.58 9.80 -15.65
C LYS A 489 -44.93 11.11 -14.98
#